data_AF-A0A7S2VR16-F1
#
_entry.id   AF-A0A7S2VR16-F1
#
_cell.length_a   1.000
_cell.length_b   1.000
_cell.length_c   1.000
_cell.angle_alpha   90.00
_cell.angle_beta   90.00
_cell.angle_gamma   90.00
#
_symmetry.space_group_name_H-M   'P 1'
#
loop_
_entity.id
_entity.type
_entity.pdbx_description
1 polymer ?
#
loop_
_entity_poly.entity_id
_entity_poly.type
_entity_poly.pdbx_seq_one_letter_code
_entity_poly.pdbx_strand_id
1 'polypeptide(L)'
;RDEAAAWAEQEAKRRRIEAACGAGSPEKGGSRFLPPRQARREPPRIGTFLVKASPQASSAYGGYRSSETFGLRNLGNTCYLNAVMQAFSSLREFVRDLGRMADSFPLCNDGGLYRCTVDILQQMSAAGPAVGPLSPTKLRDLVAAASPTFRGNEQQDAHEFFLEYLNQLHDELLGARSSWLEADPGREADSPDVPALATQAHLDSEVHKRLVCVSCRQTREVRERFHDFSLDFDAAGGPGERCSLDGMLASYFAPETLEVACEKCGAPQARMEKTLALPPQTLVLHMKRFVPNLALQRYDKRHQAVEAPLRLSL
;
A
#
# COMPACT_ATOMS: atom_id res chain seq x y z
N ARG A 1 -9.70 -38.69 9.43
CA ARG A 1 -8.73 -37.59 9.67
C ARG A 1 -8.91 -36.48 8.64
N ASP A 2 -9.32 -36.81 7.41
CA ASP A 2 -9.50 -35.82 6.33
C ASP A 2 -10.78 -34.98 6.45
N GLU A 3 -11.86 -35.52 7.01
CA GLU A 3 -13.12 -34.75 7.21
C GLU A 3 -12.99 -33.64 8.27
N ALA A 4 -12.19 -33.87 9.32
CA ALA A 4 -11.94 -32.87 10.35
C ALA A 4 -11.04 -31.72 9.84
N ALA A 5 -10.11 -32.03 8.93
CA ALA A 5 -9.27 -31.02 8.26
C ALA A 5 -10.10 -30.19 7.27
N ALA A 6 -10.94 -30.84 6.47
CA ALA A 6 -11.85 -30.17 5.53
C ALA A 6 -12.86 -29.27 6.27
N TRP A 7 -13.40 -29.73 7.41
CA TRP A 7 -14.29 -28.92 8.25
C TRP A 7 -13.56 -27.72 8.88
N ALA A 8 -12.34 -27.91 9.38
CA ALA A 8 -11.53 -26.83 9.94
C ALA A 8 -11.15 -25.78 8.88
N GLU A 9 -10.86 -26.21 7.65
CA GLU A 9 -10.58 -25.33 6.52
C GLU A 9 -11.83 -24.56 6.08
N GLN A 10 -13.00 -25.23 6.02
CA GLN A 10 -14.28 -24.58 5.74
C GLN A 10 -14.67 -23.58 6.82
N GLU A 11 -14.46 -23.90 8.10
CA GLU A 11 -14.74 -23.02 9.22
C GLU A 11 -13.78 -21.82 9.25
N ALA A 12 -12.50 -22.02 8.94
CA ALA A 12 -11.54 -20.93 8.78
C ALA A 12 -11.90 -20.01 7.60
N LYS A 13 -12.35 -20.59 6.49
CA LYS A 13 -12.84 -19.85 5.32
C LYS A 13 -14.11 -19.06 5.64
N ARG A 14 -15.06 -19.67 6.37
CA ARG A 14 -16.27 -19.00 6.86
C ARG A 14 -15.93 -17.79 7.73
N ARG A 15 -15.03 -17.97 8.70
CA ARG A 15 -14.59 -16.87 9.58
C ARG A 15 -13.89 -15.75 8.82
N ARG A 16 -13.11 -16.06 7.78
CA ARG A 16 -12.47 -15.03 6.92
C ARG A 16 -13.52 -14.24 6.12
N ILE A 17 -14.54 -14.91 5.59
CA ILE A 17 -15.61 -14.27 4.81
C ILE A 17 -16.55 -13.47 5.73
N GLU A 18 -16.91 -14.02 6.89
CA GLU A 18 -17.70 -13.30 7.91
C GLU A 18 -16.95 -12.09 8.47
N ALA A 19 -15.63 -12.17 8.65
CA ALA A 19 -14.81 -11.01 9.03
C ALA A 19 -14.75 -9.94 7.93
N ALA A 20 -14.81 -10.33 6.65
CA ALA A 20 -14.85 -9.41 5.52
C ALA A 20 -16.23 -8.74 5.35
N CYS A 21 -17.34 -9.39 5.75
CA CYS A 21 -18.71 -8.87 5.63
C CYS A 21 -19.26 -8.22 6.90
N GLY A 22 -18.82 -8.64 8.09
CA GLY A 22 -19.30 -8.17 9.39
C GLY A 22 -18.79 -6.79 9.78
N ALA A 23 -18.25 -6.05 8.83
CA ALA A 23 -17.72 -4.73 9.04
C ALA A 23 -18.11 -3.83 7.88
N GLY A 24 -18.95 -2.83 8.17
CA GLY A 24 -18.64 -1.52 7.63
C GLY A 24 -17.19 -1.24 8.04
N SER A 25 -16.30 -1.19 7.04
CA SER A 25 -14.84 -1.01 7.16
C SER A 25 -14.28 -1.24 8.56
N PRO A 26 -13.79 -2.46 8.89
CA PRO A 26 -13.05 -2.61 10.12
C PRO A 26 -11.69 -1.98 9.83
N GLU A 27 -11.46 -0.77 10.32
CA GLU A 27 -10.10 -0.32 10.63
C GLU A 27 -9.51 -1.34 11.60
N LYS A 28 -8.88 -2.39 11.06
CA LYS A 28 -8.14 -3.39 11.82
C LYS A 28 -6.76 -3.54 11.21
N GLY A 29 -5.81 -2.92 11.89
CA GLY A 29 -4.44 -3.43 11.94
C GLY A 29 -3.42 -2.77 11.03
N GLY A 30 -3.56 -1.47 10.74
CA GLY A 30 -2.34 -0.67 10.65
C GLY A 30 -1.60 -0.79 11.98
N SER A 31 -0.30 -1.11 11.92
CA SER A 31 0.59 -1.18 13.09
C SER A 31 0.22 -0.10 14.11
N ARG A 32 -0.06 -0.51 15.34
CA ARG A 32 -0.36 0.41 16.45
C ARG A 32 0.88 1.27 16.71
N PHE A 33 0.96 2.41 16.03
CA PHE A 33 1.66 3.56 16.60
C PHE A 33 0.85 3.99 17.82
N LEU A 34 1.32 3.60 19.00
CA LEU A 34 0.79 4.07 20.28
C LEU A 34 0.83 5.60 20.29
N PRO A 35 -0.27 6.30 20.61
CA PRO A 35 -0.22 7.75 20.76
C PRO A 35 0.64 8.09 21.97
N PRO A 36 1.59 9.04 21.87
CA PRO A 36 2.27 9.53 23.05
C PRO A 36 1.24 10.19 23.98
N ARG A 37 1.39 9.93 25.28
CA ARG A 37 0.59 10.53 26.35
C ARG A 37 0.47 12.05 26.13
N GLN A 38 -0.76 12.54 26.22
CA GLN A 38 -1.14 13.95 26.08
C GLN A 38 -0.29 14.86 26.98
N ALA A 39 0.75 15.45 26.41
CA ALA A 39 1.19 16.78 26.79
C ALA A 39 0.65 17.72 25.72
N ARG A 40 -0.12 18.74 26.13
CA ARG A 40 -0.52 19.85 25.24
C ARG A 40 0.75 20.42 24.61
N ARG A 41 1.05 20.02 23.38
CA ARG A 41 2.02 20.62 22.50
C ARG A 41 1.28 20.91 21.21
N GLU A 42 1.37 22.16 20.76
CA GLU A 42 0.87 22.58 19.45
C GLU A 42 1.34 21.59 18.37
N PRO A 43 0.54 21.32 17.34
CA PRO A 43 0.97 20.44 16.26
C PRO A 43 2.29 20.96 15.68
N PRO A 44 3.31 20.10 15.47
CA PRO A 44 4.53 20.54 14.82
C PRO A 44 4.16 21.16 13.47
N ARG A 45 4.74 22.33 13.19
CA ARG A 45 4.59 22.98 11.89
C ARG A 45 5.27 22.07 10.88
N ILE A 46 4.46 21.32 10.13
CA ILE A 46 4.92 20.49 9.02
C ILE A 46 5.63 21.42 8.05
N GLY A 47 6.95 21.30 7.96
CA GLY A 47 7.71 21.84 6.85
C GLY A 47 7.08 21.34 5.57
N THR A 48 6.66 22.26 4.72
CA THR A 48 6.13 21.95 3.39
C THR A 48 7.28 21.38 2.56
N PHE A 49 7.54 20.09 2.70
CA PHE A 49 8.34 19.33 1.73
C PHE A 49 7.47 19.12 0.50
N LEU A 50 7.25 20.21 -0.23
CA LEU A 50 7.00 20.16 -1.67
C LEU A 50 8.29 19.63 -2.29
N VAL A 51 8.48 18.31 -2.26
CA VAL A 51 9.35 17.68 -3.25
C VAL A 51 8.71 18.06 -4.58
N LYS A 52 9.33 18.98 -5.31
CA LYS A 52 9.00 19.27 -6.71
C LYS A 52 9.35 18.04 -7.55
N ALA A 53 8.67 16.92 -7.33
CA ALA A 53 8.72 15.78 -8.21
C ALA A 53 7.83 16.13 -9.41
N SER A 54 8.45 16.46 -10.53
CA SER A 54 7.72 16.50 -11.79
C SER A 54 7.21 15.08 -12.08
N PRO A 55 5.94 14.91 -12.50
CA PRO A 55 5.45 13.61 -12.92
C PRO A 55 6.41 13.02 -13.97
N GLN A 56 6.79 11.76 -13.82
CA GLN A 56 7.67 11.09 -14.78
C GLN A 56 7.10 11.23 -16.20
N ALA A 57 7.85 11.88 -17.10
CA ALA A 57 7.43 11.99 -18.48
C ALA A 57 7.37 10.59 -19.10
N SER A 58 6.22 10.22 -19.67
CA SER A 58 6.03 8.94 -20.39
C SER A 58 7.09 8.68 -21.47
N SER A 59 7.70 9.74 -22.03
CA SER A 59 8.82 9.64 -22.99
C SER A 59 10.07 8.97 -22.40
N ALA A 60 10.31 9.06 -21.09
CA ALA A 60 11.42 8.38 -20.41
C ALA A 60 11.28 6.85 -20.43
N TYR A 61 10.06 6.32 -20.63
CA TYR A 61 9.78 4.89 -20.81
C TYR A 61 9.85 4.42 -22.27
N GLY A 62 9.87 5.34 -23.24
CA GLY A 62 9.88 5.02 -24.67
C GLY A 62 11.10 4.19 -25.11
N GLY A 63 12.25 4.41 -24.48
CA GLY A 63 13.48 3.64 -24.72
C GLY A 63 13.57 2.31 -23.96
N TYR A 64 12.60 1.96 -23.10
CA TYR A 64 12.65 0.74 -22.28
C TYR A 64 12.01 -0.48 -22.95
N ARG A 65 11.24 -0.26 -24.01
CA ARG A 65 10.56 -1.36 -24.72
C ARG A 65 11.49 -2.20 -25.60
N SER A 66 12.80 -1.99 -25.56
CA SER A 66 13.77 -2.78 -26.32
C SER A 66 14.98 -3.18 -25.47
N SER A 67 14.95 -4.38 -24.87
CA SER A 67 15.89 -5.48 -25.19
C SER A 67 15.88 -6.56 -24.10
N GLU A 68 15.87 -6.22 -22.81
CA GLU A 68 16.31 -7.16 -21.76
C GLU A 68 15.53 -7.00 -20.44
N THR A 69 14.29 -7.51 -20.38
CA THR A 69 13.55 -7.61 -19.10
C THR A 69 13.93 -8.89 -18.35
N PHE A 70 14.36 -8.77 -17.09
CA PHE A 70 14.62 -9.92 -16.22
C PHE A 70 13.30 -10.53 -15.70
N GLY A 71 13.07 -11.80 -16.01
CA GLY A 71 11.99 -12.57 -15.41
C GLY A 71 12.33 -13.02 -13.98
N LEU A 72 11.29 -13.31 -13.20
CA LEU A 72 11.43 -13.96 -11.89
C LEU A 72 10.95 -15.41 -11.99
N ARG A 73 11.72 -16.35 -11.44
CA ARG A 73 11.33 -17.77 -11.39
C ARG A 73 10.07 -17.92 -10.55
N ASN A 74 9.09 -18.68 -11.04
CA ASN A 74 7.94 -19.08 -10.24
C ASN A 74 8.35 -20.28 -9.37
N LEU A 75 8.29 -20.10 -8.06
CA LEU A 75 8.69 -21.08 -7.03
C LEU A 75 7.53 -21.98 -6.58
N GLY A 76 6.42 -22.01 -7.35
CA GLY A 76 5.18 -22.69 -7.00
C GLY A 76 4.12 -21.68 -6.54
N ASN A 77 3.19 -21.32 -7.44
CA ASN A 77 2.12 -20.33 -7.21
C ASN A 77 2.59 -18.96 -6.67
N THR A 78 3.83 -18.56 -6.94
CA THR A 78 4.41 -17.26 -6.49
C THR A 78 4.26 -16.14 -7.54
N CYS A 79 3.32 -16.29 -8.48
CA CYS A 79 3.07 -15.27 -9.49
C CYS A 79 2.56 -13.95 -8.91
N TYR A 80 1.86 -13.98 -7.76
CA TYR A 80 1.44 -12.79 -7.04
C TYR A 80 2.65 -11.92 -6.60
N LEU A 81 3.67 -12.56 -6.01
CA LEU A 81 4.93 -11.93 -5.63
C LEU A 81 5.65 -11.40 -6.86
N ASN A 82 5.78 -12.23 -7.89
CA ASN A 82 6.51 -11.86 -9.10
C ASN A 82 5.88 -10.63 -9.77
N ALA A 83 4.55 -10.56 -9.85
CA ALA A 83 3.85 -9.42 -10.42
C ALA A 83 4.12 -8.13 -9.65
N VAL A 84 4.10 -8.18 -8.31
CA VAL A 84 4.41 -7.03 -7.45
C VAL A 84 5.85 -6.55 -7.64
N MET A 85 6.81 -7.47 -7.63
CA MET A 85 8.23 -7.10 -7.82
C MET A 85 8.51 -6.53 -9.20
N GLN A 86 7.85 -7.05 -10.24
CA GLN A 86 7.93 -6.47 -11.59
C GLN A 86 7.35 -5.06 -11.62
N ALA A 87 6.23 -4.81 -10.93
CA ALA A 87 5.68 -3.46 -10.81
C ALA A 87 6.68 -2.50 -10.12
N PHE A 88 7.27 -2.88 -8.98
CA PHE A 88 8.30 -2.08 -8.31
C PHE A 88 9.53 -1.82 -9.17
N SER A 89 10.00 -2.82 -9.93
CA SER A 89 11.15 -2.66 -10.83
C SER A 89 10.92 -1.61 -11.92
N SER A 90 9.66 -1.38 -12.28
CA SER A 90 9.30 -0.35 -13.26
C SER A 90 9.36 1.07 -12.68
N LEU A 91 9.33 1.23 -11.35
CA LEU A 91 9.38 2.51 -10.65
C LEU A 91 10.82 3.00 -10.52
N ARG A 92 11.38 3.53 -11.62
CA ARG A 92 12.82 3.85 -11.72
C ARG A 92 13.36 4.77 -10.62
N GLU A 93 12.63 5.81 -10.28
CA GLU A 93 13.07 6.75 -9.24
C GLU A 93 13.01 6.11 -7.86
N PHE A 94 11.98 5.29 -7.58
CA PHE A 94 11.93 4.49 -6.36
C PHE A 94 13.13 3.52 -6.30
N VAL A 95 13.43 2.77 -7.36
CA VAL A 95 14.58 1.84 -7.39
C VAL A 95 15.90 2.58 -7.17
N ARG A 96 16.09 3.72 -7.82
CA ARG A 96 17.29 4.57 -7.67
C ARG A 96 17.43 5.07 -6.23
N ASP A 97 16.36 5.65 -5.69
CA ASP A 97 16.40 6.31 -4.38
C ASP A 97 16.49 5.26 -3.26
N LEU A 98 15.81 4.12 -3.41
CA LEU A 98 15.95 2.98 -2.51
C LEU A 98 17.40 2.48 -2.48
N GLY A 99 18.06 2.35 -3.63
CA GLY A 99 19.46 1.95 -3.71
C GLY A 99 20.45 2.92 -3.05
N ARG A 100 20.07 4.19 -2.86
CA ARG A 100 20.88 5.24 -2.20
C ARG A 100 20.59 5.36 -0.71
N MET A 101 19.61 4.64 -0.16
CA MET A 101 19.28 4.73 1.26
C MET A 101 20.47 4.37 2.15
N ALA A 102 21.32 3.43 1.71
CA ALA A 102 22.54 3.05 2.43
C ALA A 102 23.59 4.20 2.53
N ASP A 103 23.57 5.17 1.61
CA ASP A 103 24.47 6.34 1.67
C ASP A 103 24.11 7.26 2.85
N SER A 104 22.81 7.35 3.16
CA SER A 104 22.27 8.16 4.27
C SER A 104 22.19 7.37 5.57
N PHE A 105 21.77 6.11 5.48
CA PHE A 105 21.46 5.21 6.58
C PHE A 105 22.20 3.88 6.39
N PRO A 106 23.50 3.78 6.75
CA PRO A 106 24.31 2.60 6.46
C PRO A 106 23.77 1.30 7.07
N LEU A 107 23.10 1.39 8.23
CA LEU A 107 22.49 0.26 8.94
C LEU A 107 21.34 -0.39 8.17
N CYS A 108 20.81 0.24 7.11
CA CYS A 108 19.85 -0.43 6.22
C CYS A 108 20.41 -1.73 5.63
N ASN A 109 21.74 -1.81 5.41
CA ASN A 109 22.38 -3.01 4.87
C ASN A 109 22.37 -4.21 5.83
N ASP A 110 22.12 -3.98 7.12
CA ASP A 110 21.92 -5.06 8.10
C ASP A 110 20.52 -5.68 7.95
N GLY A 111 19.58 -4.95 7.35
CA GLY A 111 18.26 -5.40 6.95
C GLY A 111 18.31 -6.45 5.85
N GLY A 112 17.77 -7.63 6.15
CA GLY A 112 17.76 -8.76 5.21
C GLY A 112 16.90 -8.47 3.99
N LEU A 113 15.72 -7.88 4.21
CA LEU A 113 14.73 -7.60 3.17
C LEU A 113 15.13 -6.41 2.30
N TYR A 114 15.66 -5.34 2.89
CA TYR A 114 16.19 -4.18 2.19
C TYR A 114 17.28 -4.61 1.21
N ARG A 115 18.32 -5.30 1.70
CA ARG A 115 19.44 -5.74 0.85
C ARG A 115 18.96 -6.65 -0.28
N CYS A 116 18.12 -7.64 0.06
CA CYS A 116 17.58 -8.57 -0.95
C CYS A 116 16.72 -7.84 -2.00
N THR A 117 15.96 -6.83 -1.57
CA THR A 117 15.14 -6.00 -2.46
C THR A 117 16.01 -5.21 -3.42
N VAL A 118 16.99 -4.47 -2.89
CA VAL A 118 17.89 -3.64 -3.70
C VAL A 118 18.63 -4.50 -4.71
N ASP A 119 19.18 -5.64 -4.28
CA ASP A 119 19.87 -6.59 -5.15
C ASP A 119 18.99 -7.06 -6.32
N ILE A 120 17.74 -7.45 -6.04
CA ILE A 120 16.80 -7.92 -7.07
C ILE A 120 16.41 -6.77 -8.02
N LEU A 121 16.00 -5.62 -7.49
CA LEU A 121 15.52 -4.49 -8.31
C LEU A 121 16.65 -3.89 -9.17
N GLN A 122 17.88 -3.83 -8.66
CA GLN A 122 19.04 -3.37 -9.43
C GLN A 122 19.43 -4.38 -10.51
N GLN A 123 19.40 -5.69 -10.22
CA GLN A 123 19.64 -6.70 -11.25
C GLN A 123 18.58 -6.64 -12.35
N MET A 124 17.31 -6.41 -12.00
CA MET A 124 16.22 -6.26 -12.97
C MET A 124 16.33 -5.02 -13.85
N SER A 125 17.04 -3.99 -13.38
CA SER A 125 17.27 -2.73 -14.10
C SER A 125 18.66 -2.62 -14.75
N ALA A 126 19.51 -3.65 -14.59
CA ALA A 126 20.84 -3.68 -15.16
C ALA A 126 20.80 -3.74 -16.70
N ALA A 127 21.70 -3.00 -17.35
CA ALA A 127 21.90 -3.09 -18.79
C ALA A 127 22.76 -4.32 -19.13
N GLY A 128 22.32 -5.15 -20.08
CA GLY A 128 23.07 -6.30 -20.55
C GLY A 128 22.23 -7.57 -20.67
N PRO A 129 22.72 -8.57 -21.42
CA PRO A 129 21.97 -9.78 -21.73
C PRO A 129 21.55 -10.49 -20.46
N ALA A 130 20.26 -10.79 -20.33
CA ALA A 130 19.73 -11.50 -19.18
C ALA A 130 20.41 -12.86 -19.04
N VAL A 131 21.10 -13.09 -17.90
CA VAL A 131 21.74 -14.37 -17.55
C VAL A 131 20.70 -15.45 -17.20
N GLY A 132 19.42 -15.15 -17.38
CA GLY A 132 18.26 -15.98 -17.06
C GLY A 132 17.38 -15.34 -15.99
N PRO A 133 16.28 -16.01 -15.60
CA PRO A 133 15.37 -15.47 -14.60
C PRO A 133 16.00 -15.53 -13.20
N LEU A 134 15.84 -14.44 -12.44
CA LEU A 134 16.28 -14.33 -11.06
C LEU A 134 15.40 -15.21 -10.15
N SER A 135 15.98 -15.73 -9.07
CA SER A 135 15.23 -16.51 -8.08
C SER A 135 14.83 -15.65 -6.89
N PRO A 136 13.53 -15.36 -6.67
CA PRO A 136 13.08 -14.55 -5.53
C PRO A 136 12.98 -15.35 -4.21
N THR A 137 13.67 -16.49 -4.10
CA THR A 137 13.55 -17.41 -2.94
C THR A 137 13.87 -16.71 -1.63
N LYS A 138 15.02 -16.01 -1.58
CA LYS A 138 15.44 -15.28 -0.38
C LYS A 138 14.44 -14.19 0.00
N LEU A 139 13.93 -13.44 -0.98
CA LEU A 139 12.92 -12.40 -0.77
C LEU A 139 11.64 -12.99 -0.17
N ARG A 140 11.11 -14.07 -0.78
CA ARG A 140 9.92 -14.77 -0.29
C ARG A 140 10.13 -15.25 1.15
N ASP A 141 11.26 -15.88 1.43
CA ASP A 141 11.53 -16.47 2.74
C ASP A 141 11.66 -15.39 3.84
N LEU A 142 12.22 -14.22 3.50
CA LEU A 142 12.27 -13.07 4.40
C LEU A 142 10.88 -12.52 4.71
N VAL A 143 10.05 -12.28 3.67
CA VAL A 143 8.68 -11.80 3.88
C VAL A 143 7.84 -12.83 4.67
N ALA A 144 8.00 -14.11 4.36
CA ALA A 144 7.30 -15.22 5.02
C ALA A 144 7.78 -15.52 6.45
N ALA A 145 8.89 -14.91 6.88
CA ALA A 145 9.35 -15.01 8.26
C ALA A 145 8.44 -14.21 9.19
N ALA A 146 8.09 -12.98 8.80
CA ALA A 146 7.17 -12.11 9.53
C ALA A 146 5.69 -12.37 9.19
N SER A 147 5.38 -12.79 7.95
CA SER A 147 4.02 -13.11 7.52
C SER A 147 3.88 -14.54 6.98
N PRO A 148 3.60 -15.53 7.87
CA PRO A 148 3.58 -16.95 7.53
C PRO A 148 2.61 -17.36 6.42
N THR A 149 1.59 -16.53 6.11
CA THR A 149 0.67 -16.75 4.97
C THR A 149 1.41 -16.97 3.65
N PHE A 150 2.56 -16.32 3.46
CA PHE A 150 3.37 -16.40 2.24
C PHE A 150 4.39 -17.55 2.22
N ARG A 151 4.43 -18.40 3.25
CA ARG A 151 5.39 -19.52 3.36
C ARG A 151 5.03 -20.71 2.47
N GLY A 152 3.74 -20.92 2.23
CA GLY A 152 3.22 -22.05 1.46
C GLY A 152 3.38 -21.89 -0.06
N ASN A 153 2.95 -22.92 -0.79
CA ASN A 153 2.87 -22.93 -2.25
C ASN A 153 1.44 -22.66 -2.76
N GLU A 154 0.61 -22.02 -1.93
CA GLU A 154 -0.76 -21.62 -2.30
C GLU A 154 -0.75 -20.31 -3.07
N GLN A 155 -1.78 -20.08 -3.88
CA GLN A 155 -2.00 -18.75 -4.46
C GLN A 155 -2.41 -17.78 -3.36
N GLN A 156 -1.84 -16.57 -3.38
CA GLN A 156 -2.16 -15.51 -2.43
C GLN A 156 -2.60 -14.24 -3.17
N ASP A 157 -3.20 -13.32 -2.43
CA ASP A 157 -3.56 -12.00 -2.96
C ASP A 157 -2.29 -11.15 -3.18
N ALA A 158 -2.14 -10.62 -4.40
CA ALA A 158 -1.00 -9.77 -4.74
C ALA A 158 -1.04 -8.42 -4.00
N HIS A 159 -2.23 -7.89 -3.69
CA HIS A 159 -2.38 -6.66 -2.91
C HIS A 159 -1.96 -6.88 -1.45
N GLU A 160 -2.34 -8.02 -0.85
CA GLU A 160 -1.91 -8.38 0.50
C GLU A 160 -0.39 -8.55 0.57
N PHE A 161 0.21 -9.22 -0.43
CA PHE A 161 1.66 -9.32 -0.53
C PHE A 161 2.33 -7.95 -0.70
N PHE A 162 1.78 -7.08 -1.56
CA PHE A 162 2.29 -5.71 -1.76
C PHE A 162 2.35 -4.94 -0.44
N LEU A 163 1.25 -4.93 0.33
CA LEU A 163 1.16 -4.23 1.61
C LEU A 163 2.16 -4.80 2.62
N GLU A 164 2.20 -6.12 2.76
CA GLU A 164 3.10 -6.77 3.72
C GLU A 164 4.57 -6.50 3.38
N TYR A 165 4.94 -6.71 2.11
CA TYR A 165 6.28 -6.47 1.61
C TYR A 165 6.71 -5.00 1.82
N LEU A 166 5.85 -4.04 1.49
CA LEU A 166 6.14 -2.62 1.62
C LEU A 166 6.27 -2.21 3.09
N ASN A 167 5.41 -2.71 3.98
CA ASN A 167 5.46 -2.43 5.41
C ASN A 167 6.75 -2.98 6.04
N GLN A 168 7.11 -4.24 5.76
CA GLN A 168 8.35 -4.82 6.28
C GLN A 168 9.59 -4.08 5.75
N LEU A 169 9.60 -3.69 4.47
CA LEU A 169 10.68 -2.89 3.90
C LEU A 169 10.77 -1.50 4.56
N HIS A 170 9.62 -0.87 4.79
CA HIS A 170 9.54 0.41 5.49
C HIS A 170 10.05 0.30 6.93
N ASP A 171 9.69 -0.74 7.66
CA ASP A 171 10.10 -0.96 9.06
C ASP A 171 11.62 -1.16 9.17
N GLU A 172 12.26 -1.91 8.27
CA GLU A 172 13.73 -2.03 8.23
C GLU A 172 14.40 -0.67 7.98
N LEU A 173 13.90 0.11 7.02
CA LEU A 173 14.40 1.46 6.72
C LEU A 173 14.19 2.43 7.89
N LEU A 174 13.02 2.36 8.54
CA LEU A 174 12.68 3.19 9.68
C LEU A 174 13.58 2.86 10.88
N GLY A 175 13.85 1.58 11.13
CA GLY A 175 14.78 1.15 12.17
C GLY A 175 16.19 1.74 11.95
N ALA A 176 16.72 1.61 10.73
CA ALA A 176 18.03 2.18 10.39
C ALA A 176 18.06 3.71 10.51
N ARG A 177 17.01 4.42 10.06
CA ARG A 177 16.89 5.87 10.24
C ARG A 177 16.81 6.27 11.71
N SER A 178 16.09 5.50 12.53
CA SER A 178 15.95 5.76 13.97
C SER A 178 17.29 5.64 14.68
N SER A 179 18.04 4.56 14.42
CA SER A 179 19.40 4.41 14.96
C SER A 179 20.37 5.50 14.48
N TRP A 180 20.22 5.98 13.24
CA TRP A 180 21.00 7.11 12.73
C TRP A 180 20.66 8.45 13.39
N LEU A 181 19.40 8.67 13.78
CA LEU A 181 18.98 9.84 14.55
C LEU A 181 19.47 9.75 16.00
N GLU A 182 19.36 8.58 16.63
CA GLU A 182 19.82 8.37 18.02
C GLU A 182 21.33 8.54 18.19
N ALA A 183 22.11 8.31 17.13
CA ALA A 183 23.56 8.53 17.13
C ALA A 183 23.96 10.01 17.28
N ASP A 184 23.05 10.95 17.03
CA ASP A 184 23.28 12.39 17.17
C ASP A 184 22.02 13.08 17.74
N PRO A 185 21.93 13.25 19.07
CA PRO A 185 20.77 13.83 19.74
C PRO A 185 20.44 15.27 19.33
N GLY A 186 21.34 15.96 18.62
CA GLY A 186 21.09 17.28 18.05
C GLY A 186 20.23 17.25 16.78
N ARG A 187 19.99 16.07 16.20
CA ARG A 187 19.18 15.91 14.99
C ARG A 187 17.70 15.82 15.32
N GLU A 188 16.96 16.83 14.90
CA GLU A 188 15.50 16.77 14.94
C GLU A 188 14.98 15.93 13.78
N ALA A 189 14.13 14.94 14.07
CA ALA A 189 13.59 14.02 13.06
C ALA A 189 12.82 14.71 11.93
N ASP A 190 12.24 15.89 12.22
CA ASP A 190 11.46 16.70 11.28
C ASP A 190 12.31 17.79 10.58
N SER A 191 13.63 17.81 10.82
CA SER A 191 14.54 18.75 10.15
C SER A 191 14.59 18.49 8.64
N PRO A 192 14.66 19.54 7.80
CA PRO A 192 14.81 19.41 6.35
C PRO A 192 16.08 18.72 5.89
N ASP A 193 17.09 18.63 6.75
CA ASP A 193 18.34 17.95 6.45
C ASP A 193 18.24 16.43 6.67
N VAL A 194 17.14 15.93 7.27
CA VAL A 194 16.93 14.49 7.48
C VAL A 194 16.29 13.89 6.22
N PRO A 195 16.97 12.95 5.53
CA PRO A 195 16.43 12.34 4.32
C PRO A 195 15.13 11.58 4.59
N ALA A 196 14.13 11.77 3.74
CA ALA A 196 12.92 10.96 3.76
C ALA A 196 13.22 9.53 3.29
N LEU A 197 12.51 8.54 3.84
CA LEU A 197 12.63 7.16 3.38
C LEU A 197 12.08 7.03 1.96
N ALA A 198 12.73 6.23 1.11
CA ALA A 198 12.29 6.02 -0.26
C ALA A 198 10.84 5.50 -0.34
N THR A 199 10.42 4.65 0.59
CA THR A 199 9.03 4.16 0.69
C THR A 199 8.04 5.31 0.93
N GLN A 200 8.38 6.23 1.84
CA GLN A 200 7.53 7.39 2.15
C GLN A 200 7.51 8.40 1.00
N ALA A 201 8.69 8.79 0.51
CA ALA A 201 8.81 9.84 -0.49
C ALA A 201 8.08 9.50 -1.80
N HIS A 202 8.02 8.20 -2.16
CA HIS A 202 7.44 7.74 -3.41
C HIS A 202 5.98 7.31 -3.30
N LEU A 203 5.56 6.71 -2.19
CA LEU A 203 4.27 6.02 -2.10
C LEU A 203 3.31 6.66 -1.09
N ASP A 204 3.79 7.47 -0.13
CA ASP A 204 2.89 8.12 0.82
C ASP A 204 2.02 9.16 0.11
N SER A 205 0.73 9.06 0.36
CA SER A 205 -0.26 10.10 0.11
C SER A 205 -0.89 10.52 1.43
N GLU A 206 -1.32 11.77 1.55
CA GLU A 206 -2.07 12.26 2.72
C GLU A 206 -3.49 12.61 2.30
N VAL A 207 -4.49 12.03 2.95
CA VAL A 207 -5.90 12.37 2.79
C VAL A 207 -6.38 13.10 4.02
N HIS A 208 -6.94 14.28 3.81
CA HIS A 208 -7.67 15.03 4.83
C HIS A 208 -9.11 14.56 4.86
N LYS A 209 -9.51 13.98 6.00
CA LYS A 209 -10.87 13.56 6.29
C LYS A 209 -11.53 14.57 7.20
N ARG A 210 -12.70 15.06 6.79
CA ARG A 210 -13.51 16.01 7.54
C ARG A 210 -14.86 15.40 7.86
N LEU A 211 -15.10 15.13 9.14
CA LEU A 211 -16.32 14.53 9.66
C LEU A 211 -17.24 15.63 10.23
N VAL A 212 -18.43 15.78 9.67
CA VAL A 212 -19.41 16.81 10.04
C VAL A 212 -20.67 16.17 10.59
N CYS A 213 -20.99 16.44 11.86
CA CYS A 213 -22.25 15.98 12.46
C CYS A 213 -23.46 16.48 11.66
N VAL A 214 -24.38 15.59 11.31
CA VAL A 214 -25.57 15.93 10.53
C VAL A 214 -26.56 16.81 11.30
N SER A 215 -26.56 16.72 12.64
CA SER A 215 -27.49 17.48 13.50
C SER A 215 -26.91 18.82 13.96
N CYS A 216 -25.77 18.82 14.65
CA CYS A 216 -25.22 20.02 15.29
C CYS A 216 -24.08 20.70 14.51
N ARG A 217 -23.70 20.15 13.35
CA ARG A 217 -22.62 20.64 12.47
C ARG A 217 -21.23 20.71 13.09
N GLN A 218 -21.03 20.16 14.29
CA GLN A 218 -19.70 20.00 14.88
C GLN A 218 -18.81 19.22 13.90
N THR A 219 -17.60 19.75 13.67
CA THR A 219 -16.63 19.19 12.74
C THR A 219 -15.49 18.55 13.52
N ARG A 220 -15.00 17.41 13.02
CA ARG A 220 -13.74 16.78 13.42
C ARG A 220 -12.91 16.53 12.17
N GLU A 221 -11.62 16.81 12.25
CA GLU A 221 -10.70 16.64 11.13
C GLU A 221 -9.61 15.65 11.50
N VAL A 222 -9.26 14.79 10.56
CA VAL A 222 -8.20 13.79 10.71
C VAL A 222 -7.40 13.77 9.41
N ARG A 223 -6.08 13.66 9.52
CA ARG A 223 -5.20 13.42 8.39
C ARG A 223 -4.66 12.01 8.50
N GLU A 224 -4.76 11.27 7.40
CA GLU A 224 -4.33 9.88 7.33
C GLU A 224 -3.43 9.70 6.12
N ARG A 225 -2.43 8.83 6.28
CA ARG A 225 -1.51 8.47 5.21
C ARG A 225 -1.89 7.15 4.58
N PHE A 226 -1.78 7.07 3.26
CA PHE A 226 -2.11 5.88 2.47
C PHE A 226 -1.00 5.57 1.48
N HIS A 227 -0.67 4.29 1.32
CA HIS A 227 0.23 3.80 0.26
C HIS A 227 -0.54 3.43 -1.03
N ASP A 228 -1.83 3.16 -0.92
CA ASP A 228 -2.71 2.78 -2.02
C ASP A 228 -4.15 3.25 -1.81
N PHE A 229 -4.90 3.33 -2.91
CA PHE A 229 -6.34 3.54 -2.90
C PHE A 229 -7.05 2.29 -3.40
N SER A 230 -7.75 1.62 -2.48
CA SER A 230 -8.56 0.44 -2.79
C SER A 230 -9.96 0.86 -3.26
N LEU A 231 -10.19 0.76 -4.58
CA LEU A 231 -11.37 1.25 -5.27
C LEU A 231 -12.46 0.18 -5.38
N ASP A 232 -13.68 0.56 -5.02
CA ASP A 232 -14.87 -0.26 -5.18
C ASP A 232 -15.43 -0.13 -6.61
N PHE A 233 -16.00 -1.23 -7.09
CA PHE A 233 -16.75 -1.25 -8.35
C PHE A 233 -18.18 -0.78 -8.10
N ASP A 234 -18.68 0.11 -8.95
CA ASP A 234 -20.04 0.63 -8.85
C ASP A 234 -21.07 -0.50 -8.91
N ALA A 235 -21.98 -0.53 -7.94
CA ALA A 235 -23.03 -1.55 -7.85
C ALA A 235 -24.07 -1.45 -8.98
N ALA A 236 -24.14 -0.30 -9.65
CA ALA A 236 -25.11 -0.01 -10.70
C ALA A 236 -24.74 -0.63 -12.06
N GLY A 237 -23.50 -1.11 -12.23
CA GLY A 237 -23.04 -1.68 -13.50
C GLY A 237 -23.73 -3.01 -13.80
N GLY A 238 -24.56 -3.05 -14.85
CA GLY A 238 -25.14 -4.29 -15.34
C GLY A 238 -24.08 -5.26 -15.88
N PRO A 239 -24.38 -6.56 -16.04
CA PRO A 239 -23.48 -7.49 -16.70
C PRO A 239 -23.16 -7.00 -18.13
N GLY A 240 -21.92 -6.56 -18.36
CA GLY A 240 -21.43 -6.04 -19.65
C GLY A 240 -21.13 -4.54 -19.68
N GLU A 241 -21.49 -3.79 -18.65
CA GLU A 241 -21.20 -2.36 -18.57
C GLU A 241 -19.74 -2.11 -18.15
N ARG A 242 -19.07 -1.17 -18.80
CA ARG A 242 -17.67 -0.83 -18.48
C ARG A 242 -17.63 0.17 -17.32
N CYS A 243 -16.68 0.01 -16.42
CA CYS A 243 -16.45 0.95 -15.32
C CYS A 243 -15.28 1.87 -15.67
N SER A 244 -15.42 3.19 -15.47
CA SER A 244 -14.32 4.13 -15.71
C SER A 244 -13.48 4.30 -14.45
N LEU A 245 -12.15 4.34 -14.60
CA LEU A 245 -11.25 4.58 -13.47
C LEU A 245 -11.52 5.93 -12.79
N ASP A 246 -11.82 6.97 -13.60
CA ASP A 246 -12.21 8.30 -13.11
C ASP A 246 -13.49 8.23 -12.25
N GLY A 247 -14.49 7.45 -12.68
CA GLY A 247 -15.72 7.23 -11.92
C GLY A 247 -15.46 6.52 -10.58
N MET A 248 -14.62 5.48 -10.57
CA MET A 248 -14.25 4.76 -9.35
C MET A 248 -13.52 5.69 -8.35
N LEU A 249 -12.63 6.55 -8.83
CA LEU A 249 -11.93 7.53 -7.99
C LEU A 249 -12.86 8.62 -7.48
N ALA A 250 -13.73 9.15 -8.35
CA ALA A 250 -14.76 10.12 -7.95
C ALA A 250 -15.67 9.54 -6.87
N SER A 251 -16.05 8.26 -6.98
CA SER A 251 -16.82 7.53 -5.98
C SER A 251 -16.05 7.36 -4.67
N TYR A 252 -14.75 7.04 -4.72
CA TYR A 252 -13.90 6.91 -3.54
C TYR A 252 -13.81 8.21 -2.71
N PHE A 253 -13.70 9.35 -3.38
CA PHE A 253 -13.63 10.69 -2.75
C PHE A 253 -15.01 11.34 -2.56
N ALA A 254 -16.10 10.69 -2.98
CA ALA A 254 -17.45 11.21 -2.78
C ALA A 254 -17.77 11.28 -1.28
N PRO A 255 -18.48 12.34 -0.84
CA PRO A 255 -18.91 12.43 0.54
C PRO A 255 -19.85 11.27 0.91
N GLU A 256 -19.62 10.65 2.06
CA GLU A 256 -20.41 9.53 2.56
C GLU A 256 -20.98 9.83 3.95
N THR A 257 -22.10 9.20 4.31
CA THR A 257 -22.67 9.30 5.66
C THR A 257 -22.27 8.07 6.45
N LEU A 258 -21.66 8.27 7.62
CA LEU A 258 -21.18 7.23 8.50
C LEU A 258 -21.98 7.20 9.80
N GLU A 259 -22.11 6.00 10.37
CA GLU A 259 -22.70 5.77 11.70
C GLU A 259 -21.66 6.04 12.80
N VAL A 260 -21.38 7.31 13.03
CA VAL A 260 -20.46 7.77 14.08
C VAL A 260 -21.18 8.73 15.02
N ALA A 261 -21.21 8.37 16.31
CA ALA A 261 -21.84 9.18 17.33
C ALA A 261 -21.11 10.51 17.55
N CYS A 262 -21.85 11.63 17.52
CA CYS A 262 -21.30 12.94 17.76
C CYS A 262 -20.99 13.16 19.25
N GLU A 263 -19.74 13.50 19.57
CA GLU A 263 -19.28 13.77 20.94
C GLU A 263 -20.02 14.93 21.63
N LYS A 264 -20.56 15.88 20.86
CA LYS A 264 -21.24 17.07 21.39
C LYS A 264 -22.73 16.87 21.66
N CYS A 265 -23.45 16.21 20.74
CA CYS A 265 -24.92 16.12 20.80
C CYS A 265 -25.47 14.69 20.79
N GLY A 266 -24.62 13.67 20.72
CA GLY A 266 -25.01 12.26 20.73
C GLY A 266 -25.71 11.76 19.46
N ALA A 267 -25.84 12.58 18.42
CA ALA A 267 -26.46 12.16 17.15
C ALA A 267 -25.65 11.01 16.52
N PRO A 268 -26.30 9.97 15.96
CA PRO A 268 -25.61 8.73 15.57
C PRO A 268 -24.89 8.81 14.22
N GLN A 269 -25.01 9.93 13.49
CA GLN A 269 -24.54 10.04 12.12
C GLN A 269 -23.71 11.30 11.88
N ALA A 270 -22.73 11.16 10.98
CA ALA A 270 -21.92 12.25 10.48
C ALA A 270 -21.57 12.06 9.00
N ARG A 271 -21.44 13.17 8.28
CA ARG A 271 -21.01 13.21 6.87
C ARG A 271 -19.49 13.30 6.83
N MET A 272 -18.84 12.37 6.15
CA MET A 272 -17.39 12.33 5.92
C MET A 272 -17.08 12.91 4.53
N GLU A 273 -16.19 13.89 4.48
CA GLU A 273 -15.63 14.48 3.27
C GLU A 273 -14.14 14.11 3.21
N LYS A 274 -13.66 13.68 2.03
CA LYS A 274 -12.26 13.27 1.81
C LYS A 274 -11.64 14.21 0.79
N THR A 275 -10.45 14.71 1.07
CA THR A 275 -9.66 15.52 0.14
C THR A 275 -8.23 15.02 0.10
N LEU A 276 -7.66 14.82 -1.09
CA LEU A 276 -6.25 14.50 -1.23
C LEU A 276 -5.41 15.75 -0.88
N ALA A 277 -4.76 15.72 0.29
CA ALA A 277 -3.96 16.82 0.80
C ALA A 277 -2.53 16.80 0.25
N LEU A 278 -1.94 15.61 0.15
CA LEU A 278 -0.63 15.39 -0.48
C LEU A 278 -0.72 14.22 -1.46
N PRO A 279 -0.51 14.44 -2.76
CA PRO A 279 -0.46 13.37 -3.74
C PRO A 279 0.88 12.59 -3.64
N PRO A 280 0.88 11.27 -3.88
CA PRO A 280 2.10 10.49 -3.93
C PRO A 280 2.84 10.70 -5.27
N GLN A 281 4.15 10.43 -5.31
CA GLN A 281 4.87 10.40 -6.59
C GLN A 281 4.44 9.21 -7.44
N THR A 282 4.16 8.08 -6.78
CA THR A 282 3.61 6.86 -7.38
C THR A 282 2.25 6.58 -6.77
N LEU A 283 1.20 6.75 -7.58
CA LEU A 283 -0.16 6.40 -7.21
C LEU A 283 -0.41 4.90 -7.40
N VAL A 284 -0.67 4.18 -6.31
CA VAL A 284 -1.08 2.77 -6.36
C VAL A 284 -2.60 2.68 -6.23
N LEU A 285 -3.24 2.07 -7.23
CA LEU A 285 -4.69 1.85 -7.27
C LEU A 285 -4.98 0.36 -7.23
N HIS A 286 -5.64 -0.09 -6.16
CA HIS A 286 -6.09 -1.47 -6.02
C HIS A 286 -7.58 -1.56 -6.40
N MET A 287 -7.91 -2.32 -7.43
CA MET A 287 -9.32 -2.57 -7.76
C MET A 287 -9.84 -3.78 -6.98
N LYS A 288 -10.82 -3.56 -6.10
CA LYS A 288 -11.42 -4.61 -5.26
C LYS A 288 -12.27 -5.59 -6.07
N ARG A 289 -11.60 -6.49 -6.78
CA ARG A 289 -12.25 -7.47 -7.67
C ARG A 289 -12.80 -8.68 -6.92
N PHE A 290 -12.17 -9.08 -5.81
CA PHE A 290 -12.60 -10.24 -5.05
C PHE A 290 -13.64 -9.80 -4.01
N VAL A 291 -14.86 -10.33 -4.12
CA VAL A 291 -15.97 -9.99 -3.24
C VAL A 291 -16.42 -11.25 -2.50
N PRO A 292 -16.62 -11.18 -1.18
CA PRO A 292 -17.13 -12.31 -0.41
C PRO A 292 -18.54 -12.69 -0.84
N ASN A 293 -18.75 -13.96 -1.16
CA ASN A 293 -20.06 -14.57 -1.36
C ASN A 293 -20.38 -15.44 -0.14
N LEU A 294 -21.18 -14.89 0.77
CA LEU A 294 -21.57 -15.54 2.03
C LEU A 294 -22.43 -16.79 1.79
N ALA A 295 -23.28 -16.80 0.76
CA ALA A 295 -24.13 -17.94 0.48
C ALA A 295 -23.31 -19.16 0.04
N LEU A 296 -22.27 -18.94 -0.76
CA LEU A 296 -21.40 -20.00 -1.30
C LEU A 296 -20.10 -20.20 -0.51
N GLN A 297 -19.89 -19.44 0.56
CA GLN A 297 -18.68 -19.51 1.40
C GLN A 297 -17.39 -19.45 0.55
N ARG A 298 -17.36 -18.54 -0.42
CA ARG A 298 -16.21 -18.33 -1.31
C ARG A 298 -16.08 -16.86 -1.70
N TYR A 299 -14.96 -16.51 -2.33
CA TYR A 299 -14.81 -15.24 -3.02
C TYR A 299 -15.18 -15.39 -4.49
N ASP A 300 -15.98 -14.45 -5.00
CA ASP A 300 -16.26 -14.32 -6.42
C ASP A 300 -15.44 -13.15 -7.00
N LYS A 301 -14.98 -13.30 -8.25
CA LYS A 301 -14.20 -12.28 -8.94
C LYS A 301 -15.09 -11.42 -9.83
N ARG A 302 -15.02 -10.10 -9.68
CA ARG A 302 -15.60 -9.14 -10.61
C ARG A 302 -14.75 -9.07 -11.88
N HIS A 303 -15.32 -9.59 -12.96
CA HIS A 303 -14.71 -9.61 -14.30
C HIS A 303 -15.02 -8.35 -15.13
N GLN A 304 -15.74 -7.38 -14.57
CA GLN A 304 -16.06 -6.12 -15.24
C GLN A 304 -14.77 -5.43 -15.76
N ALA A 305 -14.82 -5.00 -17.03
CA ALA A 305 -13.73 -4.26 -17.65
C ALA A 305 -13.64 -2.86 -17.03
N VAL A 306 -12.42 -2.43 -16.71
CA VAL A 306 -12.12 -1.09 -16.20
C VAL A 306 -11.40 -0.31 -17.29
N GLU A 307 -11.97 0.81 -17.71
CA GLU A 307 -11.34 1.74 -18.63
C GLU A 307 -10.37 2.62 -17.84
N ALA A 308 -9.07 2.38 -18.02
CA ALA A 308 -8.00 3.14 -17.38
C ALA A 308 -7.30 4.02 -18.42
N PRO A 309 -7.44 5.36 -18.36
CA PRO A 309 -6.75 6.24 -19.28
C PRO A 309 -5.24 6.23 -19.00
N LEU A 310 -4.44 6.54 -20.03
CA LEU A 310 -2.97 6.71 -19.87
C LEU A 310 -2.59 7.95 -19.06
N ARG A 311 -3.54 8.87 -18.85
CA ARG A 311 -3.39 10.09 -18.06
C ARG A 311 -4.59 10.21 -17.15
N LEU A 312 -4.34 10.48 -15.88
CA LEU A 312 -5.36 10.64 -14.85
C LEU A 312 -5.25 12.04 -14.26
N SER A 313 -6.40 12.67 -14.00
CA SER A 313 -6.48 13.94 -13.24
C SER A 313 -7.06 13.63 -11.88
N LEU A 314 -6.30 13.90 -10.83
CA LEU A 314 -6.72 13.79 -9.43
C LEU A 314 -7.11 15.15 -8.87
#